data_AF-A0A1M4ML77-F1
#
_entry.id   AF-A0A1M4ML77-F1
#
_cell.length_a   1.000
_cell.length_b   1.000
_cell.length_c   1.000
_cell.angle_alpha   90.00
_cell.angle_beta   90.00
_cell.angle_gamma   90.00
#
_symmetry.space_group_name_H-M   'P 1'
#
loop_
_entity.id
_entity.type
_entity.pdbx_description
1 polymer ?
#
loop_
_entity_poly.entity_id
_entity_poly.type
_entity_poly.pdbx_seq_one_letter_code
_entity_poly.pdbx_strand_id
1 'polypeptide(L)'
;MKRLAVGMVLLLVAALIAPAVAAGEERYSYITVKDVTVRLEKADAVVTMNYTIDDGIGFLVLLLGKSDLRQKALEVLNFNNASVQYLDLERIEVRVKDASNDYGQGSYWFPAHRFGVVVPSLTIVTSQDVKHYENVSEFPDGFGYFA
;
A
#
# COMPACT_ATOMS: atom_id res chain seq x y z
N MET A 1 4.07 28.27 -40.27
CA MET A 1 3.33 28.48 -39.00
C MET A 1 2.61 27.23 -38.50
N LYS A 2 1.74 26.58 -39.29
CA LYS A 2 0.99 25.38 -38.83
C LYS A 2 1.87 24.18 -38.39
N ARG A 3 2.96 23.88 -39.12
CA ARG A 3 3.88 22.78 -38.78
C ARG A 3 4.71 23.03 -37.50
N LEU A 4 5.03 24.30 -37.20
CA LEU A 4 5.71 24.69 -35.97
C LEU A 4 4.78 24.60 -34.76
N ALA A 5 3.52 24.99 -34.92
CA ALA A 5 2.50 24.85 -33.88
C ALA A 5 2.24 23.37 -33.53
N VAL A 6 2.17 22.48 -34.54
CA VAL A 6 2.01 21.03 -34.31
C VAL A 6 3.22 20.44 -33.58
N GLY A 7 4.44 20.83 -33.94
CA GLY A 7 5.65 20.40 -33.23
C GLY A 7 5.69 20.87 -31.78
N MET A 8 5.26 22.10 -31.50
CA MET A 8 5.21 22.66 -30.16
C MET A 8 4.14 22.00 -29.29
N VAL A 9 2.99 21.65 -29.86
CA VAL A 9 1.94 20.88 -29.18
C VAL A 9 2.42 19.47 -28.86
N LEU A 10 3.09 18.78 -29.78
CA LEU A 10 3.68 17.46 -29.53
C LEU A 10 4.74 17.49 -28.42
N LEU A 11 5.56 18.55 -28.36
CA LEU A 11 6.58 18.72 -27.33
C LEU A 11 5.97 19.04 -25.96
N LEU A 12 4.90 19.84 -25.92
CA LEU A 12 4.12 20.09 -24.70
C LEU A 12 3.41 18.83 -24.19
N VAL A 13 2.83 18.04 -25.09
CA VAL A 13 2.23 16.74 -24.73
C VAL A 13 3.31 15.81 -24.19
N ALA A 14 4.47 15.68 -24.86
CA ALA A 14 5.58 14.86 -24.39
C ALA A 14 6.11 15.30 -23.00
N ALA A 15 6.18 16.61 -22.73
CA ALA A 15 6.58 17.13 -21.43
C ALA A 15 5.57 16.82 -20.31
N LEU A 16 4.28 16.67 -20.64
CA LEU A 16 3.22 16.33 -19.68
C LEU A 16 3.16 14.84 -19.35
N ILE A 17 3.61 13.94 -20.24
CA ILE A 17 3.64 12.49 -19.99
C ILE A 17 4.89 12.06 -19.23
N ALA A 18 6.02 12.77 -19.35
CA ALA A 18 7.29 12.39 -18.73
C ALA A 18 7.22 12.16 -17.20
N PRO A 19 6.50 12.99 -16.40
CA PRO A 19 6.38 12.75 -14.95
C PRO A 19 5.57 11.51 -14.60
N ALA A 20 4.64 11.09 -15.47
CA ALA A 20 3.77 9.93 -15.23
C ALA A 20 4.51 8.59 -15.43
N VAL A 21 5.56 8.56 -16.26
CA VAL A 21 6.39 7.36 -16.48
C VAL A 21 7.53 7.23 -15.46
N ALA A 22 7.81 8.28 -14.69
CA ALA A 22 8.82 8.31 -13.63
C ALA A 22 8.25 8.02 -12.24
N ALA A 23 6.93 7.77 -12.13
CA ALA A 23 6.33 7.30 -10.90
C ALA A 23 6.83 5.86 -10.64
N GLY A 24 7.60 5.67 -9.56
CA GLY A 24 8.07 4.35 -9.13
C GLY A 24 6.91 3.38 -8.90
N GLU A 25 7.17 2.09 -9.03
CA GLU A 25 6.15 1.04 -8.89
C GLU A 25 5.56 0.96 -7.46
N GLU A 26 6.21 1.62 -6.50
CA GLU A 26 5.80 1.81 -5.10
C GLU A 26 4.82 2.97 -4.87
N ARG A 27 4.49 3.72 -5.91
CA ARG A 27 3.70 4.95 -5.83
C ARG A 27 2.25 4.71 -6.26
N TYR A 28 1.31 5.10 -5.39
CA TYR A 28 -0.10 5.17 -5.70
C TYR A 28 -0.60 6.61 -5.58
N SER A 29 -0.91 7.24 -6.71
CA SER A 29 -1.33 8.65 -6.75
C SER A 29 -0.26 9.58 -6.15
N TYR A 30 -0.53 10.18 -4.98
CA TYR A 30 0.40 11.04 -4.24
C TYR A 30 1.03 10.36 -3.02
N ILE A 31 0.77 9.07 -2.82
CA ILE A 31 1.28 8.25 -1.72
C ILE A 31 2.44 7.42 -2.25
N THR A 32 3.62 7.56 -1.64
CA THR A 32 4.76 6.68 -1.89
C THR A 32 4.92 5.75 -0.69
N VAL A 33 4.75 4.45 -0.90
CA VAL A 33 4.88 3.45 0.16
C VAL A 33 6.35 3.31 0.54
N LYS A 34 6.64 3.28 1.84
CA LYS A 34 7.98 2.99 2.37
C LYS A 34 8.08 1.56 2.83
N ASP A 35 7.16 1.16 3.70
CA ASP A 35 7.15 -0.18 4.27
C ASP A 35 5.74 -0.56 4.73
N VAL A 36 5.51 -1.87 4.81
CA VAL A 36 4.31 -2.47 5.38
C VAL A 36 4.72 -3.51 6.42
N THR A 37 4.11 -3.43 7.59
CA THR A 37 4.20 -4.46 8.63
C THR A 37 2.85 -5.12 8.84
N VAL A 38 2.77 -6.42 8.63
CA VAL A 38 1.60 -7.27 8.91
C VAL A 38 1.89 -8.06 10.18
N ARG A 39 1.16 -7.80 11.27
CA ARG A 39 1.25 -8.56 12.51
C ARG A 39 0.04 -9.47 12.65
N LEU A 40 0.27 -10.77 12.59
CA LEU A 40 -0.77 -11.79 12.71
C LEU A 40 -1.07 -12.08 14.19
N GLU A 41 -2.34 -11.94 14.57
CA GLU A 41 -2.88 -12.15 15.91
C GLU A 41 -3.99 -13.22 15.82
N LYS A 42 -3.60 -14.51 15.87
CA LYS A 42 -4.50 -15.63 15.53
C LYS A 42 -5.09 -15.42 14.14
N ALA A 43 -6.40 -15.49 13.95
CA ALA A 43 -7.05 -15.28 12.66
C ALA A 43 -7.06 -13.81 12.18
N ASP A 44 -6.84 -12.85 13.07
CA ASP A 44 -6.85 -11.42 12.75
C ASP A 44 -5.44 -10.90 12.45
N ALA A 45 -5.36 -9.69 11.90
CA ALA A 45 -4.09 -8.99 11.72
C ALA A 45 -4.18 -7.50 12.06
N VAL A 46 -3.06 -6.94 12.53
CA VAL A 46 -2.82 -5.49 12.56
C VAL A 46 -1.81 -5.18 11.48
N VAL A 47 -2.21 -4.33 10.53
CA VAL A 47 -1.37 -3.93 9.40
C VAL A 47 -1.03 -2.45 9.54
N THR A 48 0.25 -2.15 9.59
CA THR A 48 0.78 -0.78 9.59
C THR A 48 1.48 -0.53 8.28
N MET A 49 1.17 0.59 7.61
CA MET A 49 1.90 1.03 6.43
C MET A 49 2.41 2.44 6.65
N ASN A 50 3.70 2.62 6.45
CA ASN A 50 4.36 3.92 6.46
C ASN A 50 4.54 4.42 5.02
N TYR A 51 4.34 5.71 4.82
CA TYR A 51 4.39 6.33 3.50
C TYR A 51 4.83 7.79 3.58
N THR A 52 5.07 8.37 2.42
CA THR A 52 5.19 9.82 2.24
C THR A 52 4.10 10.34 1.32
N ILE A 53 3.66 11.56 1.58
CA ILE A 53 2.81 12.32 0.69
C ILE A 53 3.67 13.33 -0.05
N ASP A 54 3.52 13.41 -1.37
CA ASP A 54 4.19 14.42 -2.18
C ASP A 54 4.01 15.84 -1.61
N ASP A 55 5.10 16.57 -1.46
CA ASP A 55 5.15 17.88 -0.80
C ASP A 55 4.17 18.91 -1.39
N GLY A 56 3.92 18.85 -2.71
CA GLY A 56 2.97 19.73 -3.39
C GLY A 56 1.49 19.44 -3.09
N ILE A 57 1.18 18.29 -2.49
CA ILE A 57 -0.18 17.78 -2.31
C ILE A 57 -0.52 17.60 -0.82
N GLY A 58 0.46 17.50 0.08
CA GLY A 58 0.23 17.32 1.52
C GLY A 58 -0.72 18.36 2.14
N PHE A 59 -0.60 19.62 1.74
CA PHE A 59 -1.52 20.68 2.18
C PHE A 59 -2.95 20.49 1.65
N LEU A 60 -3.12 20.00 0.42
CA LEU A 60 -4.43 19.69 -0.15
C LEU A 60 -5.09 18.53 0.58
N VAL A 61 -4.34 17.50 0.99
CA VAL A 61 -4.88 16.38 1.78
C VAL A 61 -5.41 16.86 3.14
N LEU A 62 -4.72 17.81 3.77
CA LEU A 62 -5.18 18.44 5.02
C LEU A 62 -6.46 19.26 4.82
N LEU A 63 -6.61 19.95 3.69
CA LEU A 63 -7.78 20.79 3.39
C LEU A 63 -9.00 20.01 2.88
N LEU A 64 -8.78 19.02 2.01
CA LEU A 64 -9.84 18.23 1.36
C LEU A 64 -10.33 17.09 2.26
N GLY A 65 -9.61 16.82 3.34
CA GLY A 65 -9.99 15.86 4.37
C GLY A 65 -9.35 14.49 4.18
N LYS A 66 -9.11 13.81 5.31
CA LYS A 66 -8.44 12.50 5.37
C LYS A 66 -9.21 11.35 4.73
N SER A 67 -10.43 11.57 4.21
CA SER A 67 -11.24 10.51 3.60
C SER A 67 -10.65 9.98 2.30
N ASP A 68 -10.13 10.86 1.44
CA ASP A 68 -9.46 10.45 0.20
C ASP A 68 -8.17 9.68 0.50
N LEU A 69 -7.35 10.20 1.42
CA LEU A 69 -6.14 9.51 1.90
C LEU A 69 -6.47 8.13 2.47
N ARG A 70 -7.52 8.03 3.28
CA ARG A 70 -8.00 6.76 3.85
C ARG A 70 -8.32 5.76 2.75
N GLN A 71 -9.10 6.17 1.75
CA GLN A 71 -9.52 5.30 0.67
C GLN A 71 -8.31 4.81 -0.14
N LYS A 72 -7.42 5.72 -0.55
CA LYS A 72 -6.21 5.36 -1.31
C LYS A 72 -5.28 4.44 -0.53
N ALA A 73 -5.09 4.71 0.76
CA ALA A 73 -4.26 3.84 1.61
C ALA A 73 -4.87 2.44 1.76
N LEU A 74 -6.20 2.32 1.84
CA LEU A 74 -6.88 1.02 1.83
C LEU A 74 -6.79 0.32 0.48
N GLU A 75 -6.84 1.05 -0.64
CA GLU A 75 -6.65 0.50 -1.99
C GLU A 75 -5.22 -0.03 -2.19
N VAL A 76 -4.22 0.66 -1.62
CA VAL A 76 -2.82 0.19 -1.59
C VAL A 76 -2.67 -1.09 -0.78
N LEU A 77 -3.24 -1.12 0.43
CA LEU A 77 -3.17 -2.28 1.32
C LEU A 77 -3.98 -3.47 0.80
N ASN A 78 -5.12 -3.22 0.15
CA ASN A 78 -5.99 -4.18 -0.51
C ASN A 78 -6.46 -5.37 0.35
N PHE A 79 -6.62 -5.17 1.67
CA PHE A 79 -7.17 -6.19 2.56
C PHE A 79 -8.71 -6.14 2.59
N ASN A 80 -9.32 -7.31 2.55
CA ASN A 80 -10.74 -7.46 2.85
C ASN A 80 -10.99 -7.26 4.36
N ASN A 81 -12.17 -6.80 4.75
CA ASN A 81 -12.55 -6.62 6.16
C ASN A 81 -11.58 -5.76 6.99
N ALA A 82 -10.94 -4.78 6.35
CA ALA A 82 -10.03 -3.84 7.00
C ALA A 82 -10.78 -2.67 7.66
N SER A 83 -10.47 -2.41 8.93
CA SER A 83 -10.98 -1.27 9.69
C SER A 83 -9.82 -0.38 10.15
N VAL A 84 -9.86 0.88 9.72
CA VAL A 84 -8.84 1.87 10.04
C VAL A 84 -8.89 2.24 11.51
N GLN A 85 -7.80 1.98 12.23
CA GLN A 85 -7.63 2.34 13.63
C GLN A 85 -6.95 3.71 13.77
N TYR A 86 -6.00 4.00 12.89
CA TYR A 86 -5.23 5.24 12.92
C TYR A 86 -4.87 5.71 11.51
N LEU A 87 -4.87 7.04 11.30
CA LEU A 87 -4.49 7.67 10.03
C LEU A 87 -3.98 9.10 10.23
N ASP A 88 -2.75 9.35 9.79
CA ASP A 88 -2.15 10.68 9.65
C ASP A 88 -1.50 10.84 8.26
N LEU A 89 -0.53 11.74 8.10
CA LEU A 89 0.12 12.00 6.81
C LEU A 89 1.33 11.07 6.54
N GLU A 90 1.73 10.27 7.52
CA GLU A 90 2.95 9.46 7.48
C GLU A 90 2.65 7.97 7.60
N ARG A 91 1.51 7.60 8.21
CA ARG A 91 1.14 6.21 8.43
C ARG A 91 -0.37 5.97 8.46
N ILE A 92 -0.72 4.73 8.19
CA ILE A 92 -2.03 4.15 8.44
C ILE A 92 -1.85 2.87 9.27
N GLU A 93 -2.75 2.66 10.22
CA GLU A 93 -2.89 1.39 10.93
C GLU A 93 -4.31 0.86 10.72
N VAL A 94 -4.41 -0.39 10.27
CA VAL A 94 -5.69 -1.06 10.03
C VAL A 94 -5.73 -2.39 10.79
N ARG A 95 -6.88 -2.70 11.38
CA ARG A 95 -7.19 -4.03 11.88
C ARG A 95 -7.95 -4.79 10.80
N VAL A 96 -7.41 -5.93 10.40
CA VAL A 96 -7.99 -6.82 9.40
C VAL A 96 -8.58 -8.01 10.14
N LYS A 97 -9.90 -8.19 10.02
CA LYS A 97 -10.56 -9.37 10.58
C LYS A 97 -10.48 -10.54 9.61
N ASP A 98 -10.33 -11.74 10.15
CA ASP A 98 -10.27 -12.97 9.36
C ASP A 98 -9.17 -12.87 8.26
N ALA A 99 -8.04 -12.25 8.61
CA ALA A 99 -6.87 -12.12 7.75
C ALA A 99 -6.24 -13.48 7.43
N SER A 100 -6.45 -14.46 8.31
CA SER A 100 -5.98 -15.84 8.18
C SER A 100 -7.11 -16.82 8.45
N ASN A 101 -7.08 -17.96 7.76
CA ASN A 101 -8.01 -19.06 8.01
C ASN A 101 -7.60 -19.83 9.28
N ASP A 102 -8.52 -20.00 10.23
CA ASP A 102 -8.34 -20.81 11.44
C ASP A 102 -8.67 -22.28 11.15
N TYR A 103 -7.69 -23.17 11.26
CA TYR A 103 -7.85 -24.62 11.09
C TYR A 103 -8.04 -25.36 12.43
N GLY A 104 -8.15 -24.62 13.54
CA GLY A 104 -8.22 -25.14 14.90
C GLY A 104 -6.85 -25.54 15.46
N GLN A 105 -6.83 -25.88 16.76
CA GLN A 105 -5.62 -26.32 17.47
C GLN A 105 -4.46 -25.32 17.37
N GLY A 106 -4.77 -24.02 17.31
CA GLY A 106 -3.78 -22.95 17.17
C GLY A 106 -3.10 -22.91 15.80
N SER A 107 -3.63 -23.59 14.78
CA SER A 107 -3.07 -23.62 13.42
C SER A 107 -3.81 -22.63 12.51
N TYR A 108 -3.05 -21.74 11.87
CA TYR A 108 -3.58 -20.67 11.02
C TYR A 108 -2.91 -20.66 9.65
N TRP A 109 -3.65 -20.24 8.63
CA TRP A 109 -3.13 -20.04 7.28
C TRP A 109 -3.33 -18.59 6.83
N PHE A 110 -2.24 -17.86 6.67
CA PHE A 110 -2.27 -16.55 6.03
C PHE A 110 -2.28 -16.76 4.51
N PRO A 111 -3.35 -16.39 3.80
CA PRO A 111 -3.51 -16.69 2.39
C PRO A 111 -2.60 -15.82 1.52
N ALA A 112 -2.63 -16.09 0.21
CA ALA A 112 -2.04 -15.22 -0.76
C ALA A 112 -2.63 -13.80 -0.68
N HIS A 113 -1.78 -12.79 -0.89
CA HIS A 113 -2.19 -11.39 -0.82
C HIS A 113 -1.55 -10.57 -1.93
N ARG A 114 -2.28 -9.60 -2.48
CA ARG A 114 -1.78 -8.70 -3.51
C ARG A 114 -1.96 -7.26 -3.06
N PHE A 115 -0.88 -6.49 -3.07
CA PHE A 115 -0.90 -5.06 -2.80
C PHE A 115 -1.26 -4.28 -4.07
N GLY A 116 -1.78 -3.07 -3.90
CA GLY A 116 -2.08 -2.16 -5.01
C GLY A 116 -0.85 -1.60 -5.72
N VAL A 117 0.34 -1.73 -5.10
CA VAL A 117 1.65 -1.26 -5.56
C VAL A 117 2.74 -2.24 -5.14
N VAL A 118 3.97 -2.03 -5.63
CA VAL A 118 5.15 -2.72 -5.09
C VAL A 118 5.46 -2.16 -3.70
N VAL A 119 5.46 -3.01 -2.69
CA VAL A 119 5.87 -2.65 -1.33
C VAL A 119 7.40 -2.79 -1.25
N PRO A 120 8.16 -1.70 -0.99
CA PRO A 120 9.62 -1.78 -0.95
C PRO A 120 10.12 -2.72 0.14
N SER A 121 9.59 -2.62 1.36
CA SER A 121 9.92 -3.51 2.48
C SER A 121 8.64 -4.02 3.16
N LEU A 122 8.45 -5.34 3.17
CA LEU A 122 7.35 -6.03 3.81
C LEU A 122 7.86 -6.86 4.99
N THR A 123 7.32 -6.62 6.17
CA THR A 123 7.57 -7.43 7.37
C THR A 123 6.30 -8.15 7.79
N ILE A 124 6.35 -9.48 7.90
CA ILE A 124 5.25 -10.28 8.43
C ILE A 124 5.67 -10.85 9.79
N VAL A 125 4.98 -10.46 10.85
CA VAL A 125 5.23 -10.89 12.22
C VAL A 125 4.17 -11.89 12.63
N THR A 126 4.62 -13.07 13.06
CA THR A 126 3.78 -14.10 13.68
C THR A 126 4.14 -14.27 15.16
N SER A 127 3.46 -15.16 15.87
CA SER A 127 3.83 -15.47 17.26
C SER A 127 5.19 -16.18 17.38
N GLN A 128 5.64 -16.85 16.32
CA GLN A 128 6.82 -17.73 16.32
C GLN A 128 8.01 -17.17 15.55
N ASP A 129 7.75 -16.32 14.55
CA ASP A 129 8.74 -15.92 13.55
C ASP A 129 8.45 -14.54 12.96
N VAL A 130 9.49 -13.89 12.44
CA VAL A 130 9.42 -12.64 11.68
C VAL A 130 10.01 -12.86 10.30
N LYS A 131 9.21 -12.62 9.26
CA LYS A 131 9.62 -12.78 7.87
C LYS A 131 9.77 -11.41 7.21
N HIS A 132 10.84 -11.23 6.47
CA HIS A 132 11.14 -10.01 5.73
C HIS A 132 11.19 -10.30 4.23
N TYR A 133 10.59 -9.41 3.46
CA TYR A 133 10.57 -9.46 2.01
C TYR A 133 10.80 -8.06 1.44
N GLU A 134 11.40 -7.99 0.25
CA GLU A 134 11.71 -6.72 -0.42
C GLU A 134 11.03 -6.69 -1.79
N ASN A 135 10.55 -5.52 -2.19
CA ASN A 135 9.92 -5.24 -3.48
C ASN A 135 8.79 -6.23 -3.85
N VAL A 136 7.82 -6.38 -2.94
CA VAL A 136 6.71 -7.32 -3.08
C VAL A 136 5.45 -6.60 -3.54
N SER A 137 4.94 -6.92 -4.73
CA SER A 137 3.58 -6.55 -5.15
C SER A 137 2.55 -7.65 -4.85
N GLU A 138 3.00 -8.90 -4.77
CA GLU A 138 2.17 -10.06 -4.56
C GLU A 138 2.90 -11.09 -3.69
N PHE A 139 2.17 -11.63 -2.72
CA PHE A 139 2.57 -12.73 -1.86
C PHE A 139 1.75 -13.96 -2.28
N PRO A 140 2.24 -14.80 -3.21
CA PRO A 140 1.40 -15.71 -3.99
C PRO A 140 1.00 -17.01 -3.27
N ASP A 141 1.84 -17.53 -2.38
CA ASP A 141 1.67 -18.89 -1.86
C ASP A 141 0.99 -18.97 -0.49
N GLY A 142 0.81 -17.83 0.19
CA GLY A 142 0.42 -17.86 1.60
C GLY A 142 1.46 -18.56 2.48
N PHE A 143 1.18 -18.70 3.78
CA PHE A 143 1.91 -19.64 4.64
C PHE A 143 1.14 -19.97 5.91
N GLY A 144 1.48 -21.13 6.48
CA GLY A 144 0.96 -21.57 7.77
C GLY A 144 1.79 -21.07 8.95
N TYR A 145 1.15 -20.79 10.08
CA TYR A 145 1.78 -20.44 11.36
C TYR A 145 0.93 -20.93 12.54
N PHE A 146 1.53 -20.91 13.74
CA PHE A 146 0.81 -21.24 14.97
C PHE A 146 0.66 -20.01 15.88
N ALA A 147 -0.41 -19.97 16.69
CA ALA A 147 -0.68 -18.93 17.69
C ALA A 147 -1.58 -19.41 18.84
#